data_AF-A0A7S1YL92-F1
#
_entry.id   AF-A0A7S1YL92-F1
#
_cell.length_a   1.000
_cell.length_b   1.000
_cell.length_c   1.000
_cell.angle_alpha   90.00
_cell.angle_beta   90.00
_cell.angle_gamma   90.00
#
_symmetry.space_group_name_H-M   'P 1'
#
loop_
_entity.id
_entity.type
_entity.pdbx_description
1 polymer ?
#
loop_
_entity_poly.entity_id
_entity_poly.type
_entity_poly.pdbx_seq_one_letter_code
_entity_poly.pdbx_strand_id
1 'polypeptide(L)'
;SDEESDSEDSDDLLDMDDDSDEDGPSRKRKRHRKRKAIGASGGPTSVKSQARAGAHVILDESMSVGLSDALLTRLVSLITSDASPELGGQAVSTLLQAANPRGPMPSSLAVNITAALPRWPASVQRTAAAWICVHFEQFDSRPALGRLTAVFLHWMRLPTLRPYLAHVLVRCMRRSDVTAVRVRKLQRYSATDETGGVDAVLSVVASFYPAWVSVPRGAPQSNLARSRQNPWKPKASERLWAQRAQSVVREATKLARALGTAPPTTPKAPQLRSDERMQRAVRAEVVPGATFGAIAKASGAGPTDVSRMQDIRKLATTLADGSTARSLAVPTRTASILGSRQLQHQLMLTAPRSVAEKLAYWIRFVFSEELVNRASDVHASRRVRLLLEACVSFARFCGETHPALTSFVASLLRMSPAAVDPLSVSDEASTLLRPLLQLIALSPPQAFEDLYANYLRVLGRVADAGSVGTKAAIIDTLRVLVTSWARVDYRPARDVSSAKGRFVLN
;
A
#
# COMPACT_ATOMS: atom_id res chain seq x y z
N SER A 1 -9.61 -64.19 -24.77
CA SER A 1 -10.89 -64.52 -25.40
C SER A 1 -11.75 -63.28 -25.28
N ASP A 2 -12.12 -62.74 -26.44
CA ASP A 2 -13.24 -61.83 -26.71
C ASP A 2 -12.99 -60.39 -26.23
N GLU A 3 -12.48 -59.44 -27.03
CA GLU A 3 -12.95 -58.91 -28.34
C GLU A 3 -14.44 -58.55 -28.36
N GLU A 4 -14.76 -57.25 -28.29
CA GLU A 4 -15.56 -56.50 -29.30
C GLU A 4 -16.02 -55.10 -28.83
N SER A 5 -16.27 -54.24 -29.83
CA SER A 5 -17.03 -52.98 -29.90
C SER A 5 -16.36 -51.68 -29.45
N ASP A 6 -16.43 -50.55 -30.16
CA ASP A 6 -16.92 -50.12 -31.50
C ASP A 6 -16.42 -48.65 -31.64
N SER A 7 -15.78 -48.23 -32.75
CA SER A 7 -16.34 -47.40 -33.86
C SER A 7 -17.26 -46.24 -33.39
N GLU A 8 -17.26 -45.02 -33.92
CA GLU A 8 -16.91 -44.46 -35.24
C GLU A 8 -17.00 -42.91 -35.16
N ASP A 9 -16.78 -42.23 -36.29
CA ASP A 9 -17.10 -40.82 -36.61
C ASP A 9 -16.02 -39.75 -36.46
N SER A 10 -15.15 -39.71 -37.47
CA SER A 10 -14.47 -38.51 -37.92
C SER A 10 -14.46 -38.50 -39.45
N ASP A 11 -15.39 -37.74 -40.05
CA ASP A 11 -15.43 -37.39 -41.47
C ASP A 11 -15.78 -35.91 -41.64
N ASP A 12 -14.93 -35.21 -42.42
CA ASP A 12 -15.26 -34.25 -43.48
C ASP A 12 -14.02 -33.32 -43.70
N LEU A 13 -13.21 -33.52 -44.76
CA LEU A 13 -13.42 -33.15 -46.19
C LEU A 13 -13.58 -31.62 -46.37
N LEU A 14 -12.87 -30.85 -47.22
CA LEU A 14 -11.95 -30.97 -48.36
C LEU A 14 -11.19 -29.61 -48.45
N ASP A 15 -9.89 -29.55 -48.77
CA ASP A 15 -9.32 -29.44 -50.13
C ASP A 15 -10.01 -28.43 -51.07
N MET A 16 -9.31 -27.34 -51.41
CA MET A 16 -8.73 -27.11 -52.74
C MET A 16 -8.40 -25.63 -53.00
N ASP A 17 -7.19 -25.46 -53.52
CA ASP A 17 -6.67 -24.28 -54.20
C ASP A 17 -7.54 -23.89 -55.42
N ASP A 18 -7.60 -22.60 -55.72
CA ASP A 18 -7.72 -22.18 -57.12
C ASP A 18 -7.09 -20.80 -57.33
N ASP A 19 -6.05 -20.80 -58.16
CA ASP A 19 -5.35 -19.64 -58.73
C ASP A 19 -6.19 -19.09 -59.88
N SER A 20 -6.32 -17.77 -59.97
CA SER A 20 -6.63 -17.10 -61.24
C SER A 20 -6.12 -15.67 -61.24
N ASP A 21 -5.05 -15.48 -61.99
CA ASP A 21 -4.56 -14.20 -62.52
C ASP A 21 -5.65 -13.48 -63.34
N GLU A 22 -5.74 -12.14 -63.23
CA GLU A 22 -6.10 -11.32 -64.39
C GLU A 22 -5.53 -9.88 -64.32
N ASP A 23 -5.09 -9.43 -65.48
CA ASP A 23 -4.23 -8.30 -65.82
C ASP A 23 -4.89 -6.89 -65.80
N GLY A 24 -4.18 -5.93 -65.18
CA GLY A 24 -3.95 -4.52 -65.62
C GLY A 24 -5.11 -3.54 -65.91
N PRO A 25 -4.84 -2.28 -66.34
CA PRO A 25 -3.73 -1.38 -66.02
C PRO A 25 -4.19 0.09 -65.70
N SER A 26 -3.22 1.02 -65.57
CA SER A 26 -3.34 2.50 -65.73
C SER A 26 -3.37 3.40 -64.48
N ARG A 27 -2.20 3.53 -63.83
CA ARG A 27 -1.86 4.71 -63.00
C ARG A 27 -1.42 5.90 -63.87
N LYS A 28 -2.35 6.81 -64.19
CA LYS A 28 -2.02 8.14 -64.72
C LYS A 28 -1.51 9.06 -63.59
N ARG A 29 -0.19 9.26 -63.56
CA ARG A 29 0.48 10.34 -62.79
C ARG A 29 0.06 11.71 -63.36
N LYS A 30 -0.89 12.39 -62.71
CA LYS A 30 -1.07 13.84 -62.89
C LYS A 30 -0.30 14.59 -61.81
N ARG A 31 0.92 15.00 -62.16
CA ARG A 31 1.65 16.08 -61.48
C ARG A 31 0.85 17.38 -61.66
N HIS A 32 0.17 17.84 -60.62
CA HIS A 32 -0.29 19.22 -60.54
C HIS A 32 0.68 20.03 -59.68
N ARG A 33 1.56 20.72 -60.42
CA ARG A 33 2.30 21.91 -60.01
C ARG A 33 1.28 22.94 -59.52
N LYS A 34 1.10 23.09 -58.20
CA LYS A 34 0.51 24.30 -57.62
C LYS A 34 1.62 25.04 -56.90
N ARG A 35 2.24 25.98 -57.63
CA ARG A 35 2.96 27.12 -57.03
C ARG A 35 1.95 27.79 -56.11
N LYS A 36 2.08 27.59 -54.80
CA LYS A 36 1.40 28.43 -53.82
C LYS A 36 2.42 29.46 -53.36
N ALA A 37 2.06 30.70 -53.64
CA ALA A 37 2.82 31.88 -53.38
C ALA A 37 3.43 31.88 -51.97
N ILE A 38 4.70 32.28 -51.90
CA ILE A 38 5.30 32.91 -50.73
C ILE A 38 4.59 34.27 -50.59
N GLY A 39 3.36 34.20 -50.10
CA GLY A 39 2.62 35.35 -49.60
C GLY A 39 2.83 35.32 -48.10
N ALA A 40 3.64 36.26 -47.62
CA ALA A 40 3.71 36.65 -46.22
C ALA A 40 2.28 36.97 -45.75
N SER A 41 1.62 35.97 -45.19
CA SER A 41 0.35 36.11 -44.49
C SER A 41 0.63 35.80 -43.03
N GLY A 42 1.24 36.78 -42.37
CA GLY A 42 1.14 36.93 -40.92
C GLY A 42 -0.31 37.26 -40.58
N GLY A 43 -1.21 36.28 -40.72
CA GLY A 43 -2.52 36.36 -40.12
C GLY A 43 -2.35 36.37 -38.59
N PRO A 44 -3.23 37.05 -37.83
CA PRO A 44 -3.13 37.08 -36.39
C PRO A 44 -3.17 35.62 -35.91
N THR A 45 -2.04 35.13 -35.39
CA THR A 45 -2.01 33.85 -34.69
C THR A 45 -3.03 34.00 -33.59
N SER A 46 -4.17 33.30 -33.73
CA SER A 46 -5.31 33.38 -32.82
C SER A 46 -4.79 33.40 -31.38
N VAL A 47 -5.28 34.30 -30.53
CA VAL A 47 -4.79 34.50 -29.15
C VAL A 47 -4.65 33.16 -28.40
N LYS A 48 -5.52 32.19 -28.69
CA LYS A 48 -5.47 30.81 -28.17
C LYS A 48 -4.22 30.02 -28.60
N SER A 49 -3.76 30.19 -29.84
CA SER A 49 -2.54 29.58 -30.36
C SER A 49 -1.28 30.15 -29.71
N GLN A 50 -1.24 31.46 -29.49
CA GLN A 50 -0.14 32.12 -28.77
C GLN A 50 -0.14 31.72 -27.29
N ALA A 51 -1.31 31.73 -26.64
CA ALA A 51 -1.46 31.28 -25.26
C ALA A 51 -1.02 29.82 -25.07
N ARG A 52 -1.35 28.96 -26.04
CA ARG A 52 -0.90 27.56 -26.04
C ARG A 52 0.61 27.45 -26.19
N ALA A 53 1.22 28.18 -27.13
CA ALA A 53 2.66 28.17 -27.31
C ALA A 53 3.38 28.67 -26.04
N GLY A 54 2.92 29.78 -25.45
CA GLY A 54 3.44 30.30 -24.19
C GLY A 54 3.29 29.31 -23.03
N ALA A 55 2.16 28.60 -22.93
CA ALA A 55 1.95 27.58 -21.91
C ALA A 55 2.95 26.41 -22.02
N HIS A 56 3.35 26.02 -23.24
CA HIS A 56 4.37 24.99 -23.45
C HIS A 56 5.77 25.46 -23.05
N VAL A 57 6.13 26.71 -23.36
CA VAL A 57 7.42 27.29 -22.91
C VAL A 57 7.48 27.32 -21.37
N ILE A 58 6.42 27.77 -20.72
CA ILE A 58 6.32 27.78 -19.25
C ILE A 58 6.38 26.36 -18.69
N LEU A 59 5.75 25.39 -19.34
CA LEU A 59 5.82 23.98 -18.95
C LEU A 59 7.26 23.48 -18.97
N ASP A 60 7.98 23.66 -20.07
CA ASP A 60 9.35 23.16 -20.22
C ASP A 60 10.29 23.77 -19.17
N GLU A 61 10.19 25.07 -18.93
CA GLU A 61 11.00 25.75 -17.92
C GLU A 61 10.63 25.32 -16.49
N SER A 62 9.32 25.25 -16.19
CA SER A 62 8.84 24.81 -14.87
C SER A 62 9.23 23.36 -14.54
N MET A 63 9.40 22.52 -15.55
CA MET A 63 9.74 21.10 -15.37
C MET A 63 11.22 20.90 -15.02
N SER A 64 12.07 21.89 -15.28
CA SER A 64 13.48 21.86 -14.93
C SER A 64 13.75 22.49 -13.55
N VAL A 65 13.20 23.68 -13.29
CA VAL A 65 13.53 24.49 -12.11
C VAL A 65 12.40 24.52 -11.06
N GLY A 66 11.15 24.36 -11.49
CA GLY A 66 9.97 24.64 -10.68
C GLY A 66 9.67 26.14 -10.56
N LEU A 67 8.46 26.45 -10.12
CA LEU A 67 7.99 27.83 -9.93
C LEU A 67 8.16 28.29 -8.48
N SER A 68 8.49 29.56 -8.30
CA SER A 68 8.44 30.22 -7.00
C SER A 68 6.99 30.41 -6.54
N ASP A 69 6.78 30.60 -5.24
CA ASP A 69 5.44 30.77 -4.67
C ASP A 69 4.68 31.97 -5.27
N ALA A 70 5.35 33.10 -5.47
CA ALA A 70 4.78 34.28 -6.10
C ALA A 70 4.32 34.01 -7.55
N LEU A 71 5.14 33.31 -8.34
CA LEU A 71 4.79 32.96 -9.71
C LEU A 71 3.66 31.93 -9.77
N LEU A 72 3.67 30.96 -8.85
CA LEU A 72 2.64 29.93 -8.79
C LEU A 72 1.30 30.53 -8.38
N THR A 73 1.28 31.46 -7.43
CA THR A 73 0.07 32.22 -7.04
C THR A 73 -0.45 33.07 -8.19
N ARG A 74 0.43 33.74 -8.94
CA ARG A 74 0.05 34.52 -10.13
C ARG A 74 -0.49 33.63 -11.25
N LEU A 75 0.11 32.47 -11.47
CA LEU A 75 -0.32 31.52 -12.49
C LEU A 75 -1.68 30.88 -12.12
N VAL A 76 -1.87 30.47 -10.87
CA VAL A 76 -3.15 29.92 -10.40
C VAL A 76 -4.23 30.99 -10.46
N SER A 77 -3.96 32.23 -10.01
CA SER A 77 -4.94 33.33 -10.10
C SER A 77 -5.33 33.63 -11.55
N LEU A 78 -4.38 33.60 -12.50
CA LEU A 78 -4.66 33.72 -13.93
C LEU A 78 -5.59 32.59 -14.42
N ILE A 79 -5.27 31.34 -14.07
CA ILE A 79 -6.06 30.15 -14.45
C ILE A 79 -7.48 30.17 -13.85
N THR A 80 -7.61 30.67 -12.62
CA THR A 80 -8.90 30.74 -11.90
C THR A 80 -9.68 32.02 -12.19
N SER A 81 -9.08 33.00 -12.85
CA SER A 81 -9.74 34.27 -13.20
C SER A 81 -10.86 34.06 -14.20
N ASP A 82 -11.78 35.04 -14.27
CA ASP A 82 -12.88 35.01 -15.23
C ASP A 82 -12.40 35.12 -16.69
N ALA A 83 -11.11 35.43 -16.93
CA ALA A 83 -10.46 35.41 -18.26
C ALA A 83 -9.98 34.01 -18.69
N SER A 84 -10.08 33.00 -17.83
CA SER A 84 -9.78 31.58 -18.12
C SER A 84 -10.39 31.01 -19.43
N PRO A 85 -11.66 31.30 -19.80
CA PRO A 85 -12.22 30.78 -21.06
C PRO A 85 -11.50 31.29 -22.31
N GLU A 86 -10.82 32.44 -22.26
CA GLU A 86 -10.08 33.00 -23.40
C GLU A 86 -8.78 32.23 -23.68
N LEU A 87 -8.10 31.73 -22.63
CA LEU A 87 -6.91 30.88 -22.76
C LEU A 87 -7.23 29.54 -23.45
N GLY A 88 -8.46 29.04 -23.26
CA GLY A 88 -8.90 27.74 -23.74
C GLY A 88 -8.45 26.58 -22.85
N GLY A 89 -9.28 25.53 -22.77
CA GLY A 89 -9.10 24.43 -21.81
C GLY A 89 -7.78 23.67 -21.94
N GLN A 90 -7.24 23.54 -23.16
CA GLN A 90 -5.95 22.87 -23.34
C GLN A 90 -4.79 23.68 -22.73
N ALA A 91 -4.77 25.00 -22.95
CA ALA A 91 -3.74 25.86 -22.37
C ALA A 91 -3.83 25.86 -20.85
N VAL A 92 -5.06 25.92 -20.29
CA VAL A 92 -5.27 25.82 -18.84
C VAL A 92 -4.75 24.49 -18.28
N SER A 93 -5.02 23.36 -18.96
CA SER A 93 -4.50 22.05 -18.54
C SER A 93 -2.97 22.01 -18.59
N THR A 94 -2.35 22.59 -19.63
CA THR A 94 -0.89 22.66 -19.76
C THR A 94 -0.29 23.54 -18.66
N LEU A 95 -0.90 24.70 -18.36
CA LEU A 95 -0.44 25.59 -17.30
C LEU A 95 -0.59 24.97 -15.91
N LEU A 96 -1.66 24.21 -15.65
CA LEU A 96 -1.79 23.44 -14.41
C LEU A 96 -0.67 22.39 -14.30
N GLN A 97 -0.34 21.68 -15.38
CA GLN A 97 0.79 20.73 -15.37
C GLN A 97 2.15 21.42 -15.19
N ALA A 98 2.25 22.67 -15.65
CA ALA A 98 3.42 23.53 -15.46
C ALA A 98 3.52 24.11 -14.05
N ALA A 99 2.46 24.06 -13.26
CA ALA A 99 2.42 24.63 -11.92
C ALA A 99 3.14 23.74 -10.89
N ASN A 100 4.41 23.40 -11.15
CA ASN A 100 5.24 22.59 -10.27
C ASN A 100 5.89 23.50 -9.21
N PRO A 101 5.56 23.38 -7.92
CA PRO A 101 6.13 24.24 -6.89
C PRO A 101 7.59 23.86 -6.62
N ARG A 102 8.42 24.88 -6.40
CA ARG A 102 9.81 24.71 -5.95
C ARG A 102 9.91 24.40 -4.44
N GLY A 103 8.88 24.76 -3.67
CA GLY A 103 8.85 24.67 -2.21
C GLY A 103 7.46 24.38 -1.64
N PRO A 104 7.26 24.60 -0.33
CA PRO A 104 5.93 24.52 0.26
C PRO A 104 5.06 25.66 -0.29
N MET A 105 3.76 25.41 -0.43
CA MET A 105 2.82 26.28 -1.14
C MET A 105 1.59 26.61 -0.29
N PRO A 106 1.03 27.82 -0.44
CA PRO A 106 -0.09 28.27 0.36
C PRO A 106 -1.35 27.47 0.06
N SER A 107 -2.08 27.11 1.11
CA SER A 107 -3.30 26.32 0.99
C SER A 107 -4.45 27.07 0.30
N SER A 108 -4.34 28.39 0.15
CA SER A 108 -5.26 29.21 -0.65
C SER A 108 -5.31 28.76 -2.11
N LEU A 109 -4.23 28.21 -2.65
CA LEU A 109 -4.19 27.71 -4.03
C LEU A 109 -5.10 26.51 -4.23
N ALA A 110 -5.11 25.56 -3.29
CA ALA A 110 -6.04 24.45 -3.32
C ALA A 110 -7.49 24.94 -3.26
N VAL A 111 -7.76 25.95 -2.41
CA VAL A 111 -9.09 26.56 -2.28
C VAL A 111 -9.51 27.21 -3.60
N ASN A 112 -8.65 28.00 -4.23
CA ASN A 112 -8.94 28.68 -5.49
C ASN A 112 -9.19 27.69 -6.63
N ILE A 113 -8.35 26.65 -6.75
CA ILE A 113 -8.50 25.61 -7.77
C ILE A 113 -9.80 24.83 -7.53
N THR A 114 -10.09 24.44 -6.29
CA THR A 114 -11.33 23.69 -5.96
C THR A 114 -12.59 24.53 -6.14
N ALA A 115 -12.55 25.83 -5.88
CA ALA A 115 -13.64 26.75 -6.13
C ALA A 115 -13.91 26.96 -7.64
N ALA A 116 -12.86 26.92 -8.46
CA ALA A 116 -12.96 27.09 -9.91
C ALA A 116 -13.38 25.80 -10.66
N LEU A 117 -13.22 24.61 -10.08
CA LEU A 117 -13.61 23.32 -10.67
C LEU A 117 -14.95 23.34 -11.42
N PRO A 118 -16.08 23.79 -10.83
CA PRO A 118 -17.37 23.80 -11.53
C PRO A 118 -17.40 24.56 -12.85
N ARG A 119 -16.53 25.57 -13.02
CA ARG A 119 -16.48 26.44 -14.19
C ARG A 119 -15.68 25.81 -15.34
N TRP A 120 -14.87 24.81 -15.04
CA TRP A 120 -13.96 24.22 -16.00
C TRP A 120 -14.56 23.02 -16.73
N PRO A 121 -14.12 22.76 -17.98
CA PRO A 121 -14.50 21.54 -18.69
C PRO A 121 -13.95 20.31 -17.98
N ALA A 122 -14.60 19.16 -18.15
CA ALA A 122 -14.27 17.90 -17.46
C ALA A 122 -12.80 17.47 -17.61
N SER A 123 -12.16 17.77 -18.76
CA SER A 123 -10.74 17.51 -18.99
C SER A 123 -9.85 18.31 -18.04
N VAL A 124 -10.12 19.61 -17.87
CA VAL A 124 -9.39 20.51 -16.99
C VAL A 124 -9.69 20.20 -15.52
N GLN A 125 -10.95 19.89 -15.17
CA GLN A 125 -11.30 19.43 -13.82
C GLN A 125 -10.49 18.22 -13.41
N ARG A 126 -10.31 17.25 -14.32
CA ARG A 126 -9.48 16.06 -14.08
C ARG A 126 -8.02 16.45 -13.84
N THR A 127 -7.44 17.29 -14.69
CA THR A 127 -6.06 17.77 -14.52
C THR A 127 -5.88 18.50 -13.20
N ALA A 128 -6.85 19.34 -12.81
CA ALA A 128 -6.83 20.06 -11.54
C ALA A 128 -6.92 19.12 -10.33
N ALA A 129 -7.80 18.12 -10.36
CA ALA A 129 -7.89 17.13 -9.30
C ALA A 129 -6.61 16.28 -9.18
N ALA A 130 -6.03 15.90 -10.33
CA ALA A 130 -4.74 15.23 -10.38
C ALA A 130 -3.61 16.11 -9.82
N TRP A 131 -3.62 17.41 -10.12
CA TRP A 131 -2.68 18.38 -9.57
C TRP A 131 -2.73 18.46 -8.05
N ILE A 132 -3.93 18.62 -7.48
CA ILE A 132 -4.11 18.64 -6.02
C ILE A 132 -3.61 17.34 -5.40
N CYS A 133 -3.87 16.20 -6.05
CA CYS A 133 -3.43 14.88 -5.60
C CYS A 133 -1.90 14.73 -5.59
N VAL A 134 -1.22 15.12 -6.68
CA VAL A 134 0.24 15.05 -6.84
C VAL A 134 0.94 15.97 -5.83
N HIS A 135 0.42 17.19 -5.68
CA HIS A 135 1.04 18.23 -4.85
C HIS A 135 0.47 18.32 -3.43
N PHE A 136 -0.38 17.37 -3.02
CA PHE A 136 -1.07 17.37 -1.72
C PHE A 136 -0.15 17.61 -0.50
N GLU A 137 1.09 17.16 -0.59
CA GLU A 137 2.07 17.18 0.50
C GLU A 137 2.87 18.47 0.61
N GLN A 138 2.83 19.29 -0.44
CA GLN A 138 3.53 20.55 -0.50
C GLN A 138 2.69 21.70 0.06
N PHE A 139 1.40 21.49 0.38
CA PHE A 139 0.58 22.53 1.00
C PHE A 139 1.01 22.83 2.45
N ASP A 140 1.14 24.11 2.77
CA ASP A 140 1.57 24.59 4.09
C ASP A 140 0.67 24.12 5.24
N SER A 141 -0.65 24.07 4.99
CA SER A 141 -1.66 23.79 6.01
C SER A 141 -2.57 22.62 5.62
N ARG A 142 -2.18 21.41 6.04
CA ARG A 142 -3.04 20.21 5.99
C ARG A 142 -4.42 20.40 6.64
N PRO A 143 -4.59 21.08 7.80
CA PRO A 143 -5.93 21.31 8.35
C PRO A 143 -6.80 22.18 7.45
N ALA A 144 -6.23 23.10 6.66
CA ALA A 144 -7.00 23.86 5.68
C ALA A 144 -7.58 22.94 4.59
N LEU A 145 -6.81 21.95 4.12
CA LEU A 145 -7.32 20.92 3.19
C LEU A 145 -8.37 20.00 3.83
N GLY A 146 -8.24 19.72 5.14
CA GLY A 146 -9.25 18.99 5.90
C GLY A 146 -10.62 19.67 5.88
N ARG A 147 -10.65 21.01 5.86
CA ARG A 147 -11.91 21.78 5.72
C ARG A 147 -12.56 21.60 4.34
N LEU A 148 -11.79 21.24 3.31
CA LEU A 148 -12.28 20.95 1.97
C LEU A 148 -12.81 19.52 1.81
N THR A 149 -12.74 18.66 2.84
CA THR A 149 -13.24 17.27 2.77
C THR A 149 -14.70 17.20 2.31
N ALA A 150 -15.55 18.09 2.82
CA ALA A 150 -16.96 18.18 2.41
C ALA A 150 -17.11 18.50 0.92
N VAL A 151 -16.26 19.39 0.41
CA VAL A 151 -16.24 19.82 -0.99
C VAL A 151 -15.74 18.69 -1.89
N PHE A 152 -14.64 18.03 -1.53
CA PHE A 152 -14.15 16.85 -2.27
C PHE A 152 -15.19 15.74 -2.32
N LEU A 153 -15.86 15.47 -1.20
CA LEU A 153 -16.93 14.47 -1.14
C LEU A 153 -18.14 14.84 -2.00
N HIS A 154 -18.47 16.13 -2.11
CA HIS A 154 -19.49 16.60 -3.04
C HIS A 154 -19.08 16.30 -4.49
N TRP A 155 -17.84 16.61 -4.86
CA TRP A 155 -17.32 16.39 -6.21
C TRP A 155 -17.12 14.92 -6.59
N MET A 156 -17.06 13.99 -5.61
CA MET A 156 -17.06 12.55 -5.88
C MET A 156 -18.29 12.05 -6.63
N ARG A 157 -19.37 12.85 -6.74
CA ARG A 157 -20.48 12.53 -7.63
C ARG A 157 -20.01 12.32 -9.08
N LEU A 158 -18.97 13.04 -9.51
CA LEU A 158 -18.41 12.97 -10.87
C LEU A 158 -17.45 11.77 -11.00
N PRO A 159 -17.78 10.74 -11.79
CA PRO A 159 -16.95 9.53 -11.92
C PRO A 159 -15.51 9.82 -12.35
N THR A 160 -15.32 10.82 -13.23
CA THR A 160 -14.01 11.22 -13.76
C THR A 160 -13.05 11.77 -12.72
N LEU A 161 -13.57 12.29 -11.60
CA LEU A 161 -12.76 12.88 -10.52
C LEU A 161 -12.56 11.92 -9.34
N ARG A 162 -13.41 10.90 -9.20
CA ARG A 162 -13.38 9.93 -8.09
C ARG A 162 -12.00 9.36 -7.79
N PRO A 163 -11.19 8.85 -8.75
CA PRO A 163 -9.90 8.26 -8.41
C PRO A 163 -8.93 9.28 -7.81
N TYR A 164 -8.97 10.55 -8.22
CA TYR A 164 -8.09 11.58 -7.67
C TYR A 164 -8.59 12.11 -6.32
N LEU A 165 -9.89 12.36 -6.22
CA LEU A 165 -10.50 12.89 -5.00
C LEU A 165 -10.54 11.86 -3.87
N ALA A 166 -10.76 10.58 -4.20
CA ALA A 166 -10.65 9.50 -3.23
C ALA A 166 -9.24 9.47 -2.61
N HIS A 167 -8.19 9.71 -3.41
CA HIS A 167 -6.81 9.69 -2.93
C HIS A 167 -6.54 10.82 -1.95
N VAL A 168 -7.01 12.02 -2.30
CA VAL A 168 -6.94 13.20 -1.44
C VAL A 168 -7.72 12.95 -0.15
N LEU A 169 -8.92 12.38 -0.24
CA LEU A 169 -9.79 12.10 0.91
C LEU A 169 -9.18 11.06 1.85
N VAL A 170 -8.63 9.96 1.34
CA VAL A 170 -7.91 8.97 2.16
C VAL A 170 -6.79 9.65 2.97
N ARG A 171 -6.15 10.69 2.42
CA ARG A 171 -5.05 11.43 3.07
C ARG A 171 -5.48 12.54 4.03
N CYS A 172 -6.62 13.19 3.79
CA CYS A 172 -7.04 14.35 4.59
C CYS A 172 -8.22 14.08 5.54
N MET A 173 -8.96 12.99 5.35
CA MET A 173 -10.17 12.70 6.11
C MET A 173 -9.83 12.38 7.57
N ARG A 174 -10.51 13.08 8.48
CA ARG A 174 -10.43 12.84 9.92
C ARG A 174 -11.70 12.20 10.42
N ARG A 175 -11.62 11.65 11.64
CA ARG A 175 -12.79 11.10 12.34
C ARG A 175 -13.93 12.11 12.52
N SER A 176 -13.61 13.40 12.68
CA SER A 176 -14.59 14.51 12.75
C SER A 176 -15.36 14.74 11.45
N ASP A 177 -14.76 14.39 10.32
CA ASP A 177 -15.33 14.65 9.00
C ASP A 177 -16.27 13.53 8.55
N VAL A 178 -16.34 12.44 9.30
CA VAL A 178 -17.14 11.28 8.96
C VAL A 178 -18.46 11.33 9.71
N THR A 179 -19.53 11.59 8.96
CA THR A 179 -20.91 11.55 9.47
C THR A 179 -21.69 10.45 8.77
N ALA A 180 -22.71 9.89 9.42
CA ALA A 180 -23.53 8.82 8.85
C ALA A 180 -24.11 9.19 7.47
N VAL A 181 -24.51 10.45 7.27
CA VAL A 181 -24.99 10.96 5.99
C VAL A 181 -23.92 10.87 4.89
N ARG A 182 -22.67 11.21 5.22
CA ARG A 182 -21.53 11.12 4.29
C ARG A 182 -21.19 9.67 3.95
N VAL A 183 -21.24 8.76 4.93
CA VAL A 183 -21.02 7.32 4.71
C VAL A 183 -22.07 6.74 3.78
N ARG A 184 -23.36 7.05 3.98
CA ARG A 184 -24.43 6.62 3.08
C ARG A 184 -24.23 7.13 1.65
N LYS A 185 -23.74 8.37 1.48
CA LYS A 185 -23.39 8.90 0.15
C LYS A 185 -22.23 8.13 -0.49
N LEU A 186 -21.17 7.83 0.28
CA LEU A 186 -20.05 7.03 -0.21
C LEU A 186 -20.48 5.62 -0.63
N GLN A 187 -21.35 4.97 0.14
CA GLN A 187 -21.92 3.66 -0.24
C GLN A 187 -22.68 3.72 -1.56
N ARG A 188 -23.45 4.79 -1.81
CA ARG A 188 -24.10 5.01 -3.11
C ARG A 188 -23.10 5.21 -4.25
N TYR A 189 -22.00 5.92 -4.00
CA TYR A 189 -20.96 6.12 -5.00
C TYR A 189 -20.20 4.82 -5.30
N SER A 190 -19.94 3.99 -4.29
CA SER A 190 -19.27 2.69 -4.40
C SER A 190 -20.02 1.75 -5.36
N ALA A 191 -21.36 1.75 -5.31
CA ALA A 191 -22.18 0.97 -6.25
C ALA A 191 -21.98 1.34 -7.74
N THR A 192 -21.43 2.51 -8.03
CA THR A 192 -21.15 2.99 -9.40
C THR A 192 -19.66 3.19 -9.66
N ASP A 193 -18.79 2.77 -8.74
CA ASP A 193 -17.36 3.00 -8.84
C ASP A 193 -16.64 1.79 -9.43
N GLU A 194 -16.21 1.91 -10.67
CA GLU A 194 -15.39 0.90 -11.34
C GLU A 194 -13.93 0.94 -10.88
N THR A 195 -13.48 2.08 -10.36
CA THR A 195 -12.06 2.27 -10.02
C THR A 195 -11.67 1.67 -8.69
N GLY A 196 -12.63 1.45 -7.78
CA GLY A 196 -12.39 1.01 -6.39
C GLY A 196 -11.81 2.09 -5.47
N GLY A 197 -11.73 3.35 -5.94
CA GLY A 197 -11.26 4.47 -5.13
C GLY A 197 -12.22 4.80 -3.99
N VAL A 198 -13.53 4.71 -4.22
CA VAL A 198 -14.56 4.95 -3.20
C VAL A 198 -14.47 3.89 -2.09
N ASP A 199 -14.21 2.64 -2.45
CA ASP A 199 -14.06 1.54 -1.49
C ASP A 199 -12.84 1.74 -0.59
N ALA A 200 -11.76 2.31 -1.12
CA ALA A 200 -10.62 2.70 -0.31
C ALA A 200 -11.01 3.78 0.72
N VAL A 201 -11.79 4.79 0.33
CA VAL A 201 -12.32 5.79 1.28
C VAL A 201 -13.22 5.12 2.33
N LEU A 202 -14.10 4.21 1.92
CA LEU A 202 -14.95 3.44 2.83
C LEU A 202 -14.15 2.55 3.79
N SER A 203 -12.99 2.03 3.36
CA SER A 203 -12.09 1.27 4.24
C SER A 203 -11.47 2.15 5.33
N VAL A 204 -11.10 3.39 4.99
CA VAL A 204 -10.64 4.39 5.98
C VAL A 204 -11.78 4.76 6.92
N VAL A 205 -12.99 4.98 6.40
CA VAL A 205 -14.18 5.21 7.22
C VAL A 205 -14.46 4.05 8.16
N ALA A 206 -14.33 2.80 7.68
CA ALA A 206 -14.51 1.61 8.49
C ALA A 206 -13.46 1.50 9.61
N SER A 207 -12.26 2.05 9.41
CA SER A 207 -11.24 2.14 10.47
C SER A 207 -11.67 3.09 11.61
N PHE A 208 -12.46 4.12 11.32
CA PHE A 208 -13.01 5.03 12.33
C PHE A 208 -14.32 4.52 12.94
N TYR A 209 -15.21 3.95 12.12
CA TYR A 209 -16.57 3.54 12.47
C TYR A 209 -16.95 2.21 11.79
N PRO A 210 -16.45 1.06 12.30
CA PRO A 210 -16.66 -0.24 11.65
C PRO A 210 -18.12 -0.68 11.60
N ALA A 211 -18.95 -0.22 12.54
CA ALA A 211 -20.39 -0.52 12.57
C ALA A 211 -21.18 0.18 11.45
N TRP A 212 -20.63 1.22 10.82
CA TRP A 212 -21.33 2.01 9.79
C TRP A 212 -21.09 1.49 8.38
N VAL A 213 -20.07 0.67 8.19
CA VAL A 213 -19.69 0.15 6.88
C VAL A 213 -19.76 -1.36 6.91
N SER A 214 -20.81 -1.89 6.28
CA SER A 214 -20.89 -3.30 5.92
C SER A 214 -19.97 -3.56 4.73
N VAL A 215 -18.65 -3.46 4.92
CA VAL A 215 -17.72 -3.98 3.91
C VAL A 215 -17.94 -5.49 3.90
N PRO A 216 -18.21 -6.14 2.76
CA PRO A 216 -18.25 -7.59 2.69
C PRO A 216 -16.94 -8.14 3.26
N ARG A 217 -17.00 -8.74 4.45
CA ARG A 217 -15.88 -9.43 5.08
C ARG A 217 -15.57 -10.65 4.21
N GLY A 218 -14.77 -10.44 3.17
CA GLY A 218 -14.57 -11.44 2.14
C GLY A 218 -14.01 -10.91 0.83
N ALA A 219 -14.08 -9.60 0.56
CA ALA A 219 -13.20 -9.01 -0.44
C ALA A 219 -11.81 -8.92 0.19
N PRO A 220 -10.85 -9.80 -0.16
CA PRO A 220 -9.51 -9.69 0.36
C PRO A 220 -8.99 -8.29 0.02
N GLN A 221 -8.23 -7.66 0.91
CA GLN A 221 -7.40 -6.50 0.52
C GLN A 221 -6.46 -6.85 -0.65
N SER A 222 -6.34 -8.14 -1.00
CA SER A 222 -5.81 -8.55 -2.28
C SER A 222 -6.60 -8.05 -3.49
N ASN A 223 -7.78 -7.43 -3.40
CA ASN A 223 -8.42 -6.77 -4.55
C ASN A 223 -7.93 -5.32 -4.74
N LEU A 224 -7.43 -4.67 -3.67
CA LEU A 224 -6.63 -3.44 -3.80
C LEU A 224 -5.25 -3.73 -4.43
N ALA A 225 -4.71 -4.95 -4.24
CA ALA A 225 -3.44 -5.39 -4.81
C ALA A 225 -3.54 -6.23 -6.12
N ARG A 226 -4.63 -6.98 -6.34
CA ARG A 226 -4.90 -7.85 -7.52
C ARG A 226 -5.94 -7.31 -8.47
N SER A 227 -6.64 -6.20 -8.19
CA SER A 227 -7.27 -5.50 -9.30
C SER A 227 -6.15 -5.18 -10.29
N ARG A 228 -6.22 -5.75 -11.49
CA ARG A 228 -5.26 -5.52 -12.58
C ARG A 228 -5.06 -4.01 -12.82
N GLN A 229 -6.01 -3.21 -12.36
CA GLN A 229 -5.96 -1.77 -12.17
C GLN A 229 -5.83 -1.44 -10.66
N ASN A 230 -4.64 -1.11 -10.18
CA ASN A 230 -4.53 -0.34 -8.93
C ASN A 230 -5.47 0.88 -9.11
N PRO A 231 -6.45 1.15 -8.22
CA PRO A 231 -7.39 2.28 -8.36
C PRO A 231 -6.70 3.61 -8.68
N TRP A 232 -5.44 3.66 -8.25
CA TRP A 232 -4.55 4.79 -8.29
C TRP A 232 -3.52 4.73 -9.40
N LYS A 233 -3.53 3.77 -10.35
CA LYS A 233 -2.55 3.76 -11.46
C LYS A 233 -2.80 5.04 -12.27
N PRO A 234 -2.00 6.11 -12.07
CA PRO A 234 -2.16 7.29 -12.90
C PRO A 234 -1.84 6.85 -14.31
N LYS A 235 -2.41 7.53 -15.31
CA LYS A 235 -1.98 7.32 -16.70
C LYS A 235 -0.46 7.46 -16.78
N ALA A 236 0.18 6.78 -17.73
CA ALA A 236 1.64 6.84 -17.87
C ALA A 236 2.16 8.29 -17.90
N SER A 237 1.43 9.18 -18.57
CA SER A 237 1.69 10.63 -18.57
C SER A 237 1.63 11.29 -17.19
N GLU A 238 0.65 10.94 -16.37
CA GLU A 238 0.47 11.47 -15.00
C GLU A 238 1.55 10.94 -14.05
N ARG A 239 2.01 9.69 -14.23
CA ARG A 239 3.15 9.14 -13.46
C ARG A 239 4.43 9.87 -13.77
N LEU A 240 4.72 10.06 -15.05
CA LEU A 240 5.91 10.78 -15.50
C LEU A 240 5.88 12.22 -14.98
N TRP A 241 4.71 12.86 -15.03
CA TRP A 241 4.53 14.18 -14.46
C TRP A 241 4.77 14.20 -12.94
N ALA A 242 4.15 13.29 -12.18
CA ALA A 242 4.35 13.21 -10.73
C ALA A 242 5.82 12.92 -10.36
N GLN A 243 6.49 12.03 -11.09
CA GLN A 243 7.91 11.72 -10.87
C GLN A 243 8.81 12.94 -11.11
N ARG A 244 8.52 13.73 -12.14
CA ARG A 244 9.27 14.96 -12.47
C ARG A 244 8.97 16.10 -11.48
N ALA A 245 7.71 16.30 -11.10
CA ALA A 245 7.35 17.24 -10.05
C ALA A 245 8.12 16.94 -8.74
N GLN A 246 8.29 15.66 -8.41
CA GLN A 246 9.08 15.24 -7.26
C GLN A 246 10.59 15.45 -7.44
N SER A 247 11.14 15.28 -8.65
CA SER A 247 12.57 15.55 -8.90
C SER A 247 12.89 17.03 -8.75
N VAL A 248 12.04 17.93 -9.26
CA VAL A 248 12.19 19.38 -9.10
C VAL A 248 12.28 19.76 -7.62
N VAL A 249 11.38 19.25 -6.80
CA VAL A 249 11.37 19.54 -5.35
C VAL A 249 12.61 18.96 -4.67
N ARG A 250 13.06 17.76 -5.06
CA ARG A 250 14.28 17.15 -4.51
C ARG A 250 15.51 17.98 -4.85
N GLU A 251 15.66 18.43 -6.08
CA GLU A 251 16.79 19.26 -6.51
C GLU A 251 16.77 20.64 -5.84
N ALA A 252 15.61 21.30 -5.79
CA ALA A 252 15.46 22.56 -5.06
C ALA A 252 15.85 22.42 -3.58
N THR A 253 15.48 21.30 -2.96
CA THR A 253 15.81 21.01 -1.57
C THR A 253 17.30 20.71 -1.36
N LYS A 254 17.94 20.02 -2.32
CA LYS A 254 19.40 19.79 -2.30
C LYS A 254 20.17 21.11 -2.41
N LEU A 255 19.77 21.97 -3.35
CA LEU A 255 20.39 23.28 -3.54
C LEU A 255 20.22 24.19 -2.32
N ALA A 256 19.04 24.23 -1.71
CA ALA A 256 18.80 25.00 -0.49
C ALA A 256 19.68 24.53 0.68
N ARG A 257 19.93 23.22 0.79
CA ARG A 257 20.89 22.68 1.77
C ARG A 257 22.33 23.06 1.46
N ALA A 258 22.74 23.00 0.19
CA ALA A 258 24.10 23.34 -0.23
C ALA A 258 24.43 24.82 -0.01
N LEU A 259 23.44 25.71 -0.20
CA LEU A 259 23.60 27.16 -0.02
C LEU A 259 23.48 27.63 1.44
N GLY A 260 23.23 26.73 2.40
CA GLY A 260 23.04 27.08 3.81
C GLY A 260 21.82 27.95 4.10
N THR A 261 20.97 28.22 3.09
CA THR A 261 19.73 28.99 3.20
C THR A 261 18.55 28.14 3.65
N ALA A 262 18.78 26.84 3.90
CA ALA A 262 17.79 25.98 4.52
C ALA A 262 17.43 26.54 5.92
N PRO A 263 16.15 26.84 6.20
CA PRO A 263 15.75 27.41 7.48
C PRO A 263 16.22 26.51 8.65
N PRO A 264 16.65 27.10 9.79
CA PRO A 264 16.98 26.35 10.98
C PRO A 264 15.76 25.54 11.37
N THR A 265 15.99 24.25 11.63
CA THR A 265 14.97 23.24 11.83
C THR A 265 13.83 23.71 12.74
N THR A 266 12.68 24.04 12.16
CA THR A 266 11.41 23.59 12.75
C THR A 266 11.48 22.07 12.84
N PRO A 267 10.93 21.43 13.89
CA PRO A 267 11.14 20.01 14.15
C PRO A 267 10.76 19.18 12.92
N LYS A 268 11.80 18.73 12.20
CA LYS A 268 11.79 17.97 10.95
C LYS A 268 10.44 18.04 10.20
N ALA A 269 10.21 19.11 9.45
CA ALA A 269 9.18 19.14 8.40
C ALA A 269 9.53 18.04 7.37
N PRO A 270 8.73 16.96 7.23
CA PRO A 270 9.15 15.77 6.50
C PRO A 270 9.11 15.95 5.02
N GLN A 271 10.31 15.91 4.47
CA GLN A 271 10.57 15.71 3.06
C GLN A 271 9.81 14.49 2.54
N LEU A 272 9.00 14.72 1.51
CA LEU A 272 8.74 13.82 0.39
C LEU A 272 8.83 12.33 0.71
N ARG A 273 7.88 11.88 1.53
CA ARG A 273 7.66 10.48 1.93
C ARG A 273 6.15 10.28 2.00
N SER A 274 5.43 10.53 0.91
CA SER A 274 3.99 10.79 0.94
C SER A 274 3.11 9.53 1.00
N ASP A 275 3.57 8.41 0.46
CA ASP A 275 2.96 7.12 0.81
C ASP A 275 3.53 6.62 2.14
N GLU A 276 4.82 6.85 2.36
CA GLU A 276 5.47 6.44 3.60
C GLU A 276 5.12 7.28 4.82
N ARG A 277 4.27 8.33 4.77
CA ARG A 277 3.96 9.20 5.93
C ARG A 277 2.51 9.26 6.31
N MET A 278 1.60 8.90 5.42
CA MET A 278 0.35 8.28 5.89
C MET A 278 0.65 6.87 6.37
N GLN A 279 1.49 6.13 5.64
CA GLN A 279 2.05 4.91 6.19
C GLN A 279 2.99 5.20 7.36
N ARG A 280 3.69 6.33 7.58
CA ARG A 280 4.45 6.69 8.83
C ARG A 280 3.65 7.41 9.91
N ALA A 281 2.49 8.00 9.66
CA ALA A 281 1.57 8.25 10.76
C ALA A 281 1.09 6.89 11.30
N VAL A 282 0.93 5.90 10.40
CA VAL A 282 0.72 4.50 10.72
C VAL A 282 2.04 3.72 11.03
N ARG A 283 3.25 4.18 10.65
CA ARG A 283 4.58 3.47 10.70
C ARG A 283 5.55 4.09 11.72
N ALA A 284 5.41 5.37 12.06
CA ALA A 284 6.12 6.04 13.16
C ALA A 284 5.36 5.89 14.47
N GLU A 285 4.06 5.58 14.40
CA GLU A 285 3.45 4.82 15.48
C GLU A 285 4.07 3.41 15.49
N VAL A 286 4.15 2.64 14.41
CA VAL A 286 4.45 1.17 14.49
C VAL A 286 5.84 0.74 14.95
N VAL A 287 6.88 1.58 14.93
CA VAL A 287 8.16 1.26 15.60
C VAL A 287 8.87 2.55 16.02
N PRO A 288 8.84 2.98 17.30
CA PRO A 288 9.97 3.70 17.88
C PRO A 288 11.18 2.79 17.75
N GLY A 289 12.30 3.35 17.30
CA GLY A 289 13.52 2.62 16.92
C GLY A 289 13.76 1.36 17.74
N ALA A 290 14.07 0.29 17.02
CA ALA A 290 14.65 -0.94 17.52
C ALA A 290 15.99 -0.67 18.24
N THR A 291 15.96 0.06 19.36
CA THR A 291 16.89 -0.12 20.46
C THR A 291 16.35 -1.27 21.30
N PHE A 292 16.32 -2.47 20.71
CA PHE A 292 16.17 -3.71 21.49
C PHE A 292 17.32 -3.90 22.50
N GLY A 293 18.38 -3.07 22.44
CA GLY A 293 19.51 -3.07 23.38
C GLY A 293 19.61 -1.89 24.38
N ALA A 294 18.80 -0.82 24.27
CA ALA A 294 18.99 0.36 25.15
C ALA A 294 18.21 0.29 26.48
N ILE A 295 17.20 -0.59 26.59
CA ILE A 295 16.43 -0.75 27.85
C ILE A 295 17.19 -1.66 28.85
N ALA A 296 18.15 -2.47 28.40
CA ALA A 296 18.95 -3.32 29.28
C ALA A 296 20.13 -2.58 29.95
N LYS A 297 20.63 -1.48 29.37
CA LYS A 297 21.80 -0.73 29.90
C LYS A 297 21.45 0.47 30.78
N ALA A 298 20.18 0.79 30.97
CA ALA A 298 19.72 1.78 31.95
C ALA A 298 19.35 1.15 33.32
N SER A 299 19.81 -0.08 33.58
CA SER A 299 19.69 -0.76 34.88
C SER A 299 20.83 -0.33 35.82
N GLY A 300 20.82 0.95 36.20
CA GLY A 300 21.58 1.46 37.33
C GLY A 300 20.62 1.84 38.46
N ALA A 301 20.51 0.96 39.46
CA ALA A 301 20.08 1.17 40.85
C ALA A 301 18.92 2.17 41.19
N GLY A 302 17.72 1.60 41.47
CA GLY A 302 16.74 1.99 42.52
C GLY A 302 15.81 3.22 42.31
N PRO A 303 14.71 3.38 43.12
CA PRO A 303 13.73 2.41 43.60
C PRO A 303 12.27 2.72 43.14
N THR A 304 11.35 1.78 43.42
CA THR A 304 9.86 1.79 43.32
C THR A 304 9.23 1.06 42.12
N ASP A 305 8.88 -0.21 42.39
CA ASP A 305 8.30 -1.22 41.50
C ASP A 305 6.76 -1.24 41.49
N VAL A 306 6.10 -0.30 42.18
CA VAL A 306 4.63 -0.34 42.39
C VAL A 306 3.89 0.52 41.37
N SER A 307 4.43 1.67 40.96
CA SER A 307 3.78 2.57 40.00
C SER A 307 3.75 1.99 38.58
N ARG A 308 4.80 1.26 38.16
CA ARG A 308 4.84 0.57 36.86
C ARG A 308 3.82 -0.56 36.79
N MET A 309 3.64 -1.32 37.88
CA MET A 309 2.60 -2.36 37.96
C MET A 309 1.19 -1.78 37.96
N GLN A 310 0.98 -0.58 38.53
CA GLN A 310 -0.32 0.11 38.47
C GLN A 310 -0.66 0.59 37.06
N ASP A 311 0.31 1.06 36.28
CA ASP A 311 0.09 1.46 34.88
C ASP A 311 -0.16 0.25 33.96
N ILE A 312 0.50 -0.87 34.21
CA ILE A 312 0.25 -2.13 33.50
C ILE A 312 -1.10 -2.74 33.91
N ARG A 313 -1.49 -2.66 35.19
CA ARG A 313 -2.84 -3.07 35.64
C ARG A 313 -3.93 -2.14 35.12
N LYS A 314 -3.68 -0.83 35.00
CA LYS A 314 -4.58 0.11 34.31
C LYS A 314 -4.67 -0.20 32.83
N LEU A 315 -3.56 -0.54 32.16
CA LEU A 315 -3.57 -1.01 30.78
C LEU A 315 -4.33 -2.34 30.67
N ALA A 316 -4.18 -3.23 31.65
CA ALA A 316 -4.84 -4.53 31.65
C ALA A 316 -6.34 -4.46 31.89
N THR A 317 -6.77 -3.64 32.84
CA THR A 317 -8.18 -3.36 33.13
C THR A 317 -8.82 -2.57 31.99
N THR A 318 -8.12 -1.62 31.37
CA THR A 318 -8.61 -0.98 30.14
C THR A 318 -8.73 -1.96 28.97
N LEU A 319 -7.83 -2.95 28.83
CA LEU A 319 -7.91 -4.01 27.82
C LEU A 319 -9.07 -5.00 28.05
N ALA A 320 -9.40 -5.28 29.32
CA ALA A 320 -10.49 -6.15 29.74
C ALA A 320 -11.87 -5.44 29.68
N ASP A 321 -11.92 -4.14 30.00
CA ASP A 321 -13.08 -3.30 29.75
C ASP A 321 -13.24 -3.12 28.24
N GLY A 322 -14.18 -3.85 27.64
CA GLY A 322 -14.42 -3.92 26.18
C GLY A 322 -14.66 -2.57 25.46
N SER A 323 -14.66 -1.45 26.18
CA SER A 323 -14.65 -0.08 25.64
C SER A 323 -13.31 0.29 24.96
N THR A 324 -12.15 -0.20 25.43
CA THR A 324 -10.85 0.12 24.82
C THR A 324 -10.24 -1.00 23.96
N ALA A 325 -10.85 -2.19 23.90
CA ALA A 325 -10.57 -3.17 22.84
C ALA A 325 -10.83 -2.58 21.41
N ARG A 326 -11.63 -1.51 21.33
CA ARG A 326 -11.80 -0.64 20.14
C ARG A 326 -10.66 0.37 19.93
N SER A 327 -9.90 0.71 20.97
CA SER A 327 -8.74 1.62 20.97
C SER A 327 -7.38 0.93 20.82
N LEU A 328 -7.32 -0.40 20.85
CA LEU A 328 -6.15 -1.20 20.46
C LEU A 328 -5.84 -1.13 18.94
N ALA A 329 -6.50 -0.21 18.23
CA ALA A 329 -6.46 0.00 16.78
C ALA A 329 -5.11 0.53 16.25
N VAL A 330 -4.10 0.70 17.11
CA VAL A 330 -2.79 1.21 16.69
C VAL A 330 -1.84 0.02 16.49
N PRO A 331 -1.33 -0.20 15.26
CA PRO A 331 -0.46 -1.34 14.96
C PRO A 331 0.85 -1.38 15.79
N THR A 332 1.25 -0.29 16.45
CA THR A 332 2.32 -0.23 17.47
C THR A 332 2.01 -1.04 18.71
N ARG A 333 0.76 -0.92 19.18
CA ARG A 333 0.34 -1.55 20.42
C ARG A 333 0.28 -3.05 20.20
N THR A 334 -0.17 -3.50 19.03
CA THR A 334 -0.11 -4.92 18.63
C THR A 334 1.32 -5.41 18.44
N ALA A 335 2.22 -4.61 17.87
CA ALA A 335 3.64 -4.96 17.76
C ALA A 335 4.33 -5.08 19.14
N SER A 336 3.98 -4.19 20.07
CA SER A 336 4.54 -4.19 21.43
C SER A 336 4.18 -5.45 22.22
N ILE A 337 3.07 -6.12 21.87
CA ILE A 337 2.72 -7.43 22.43
C ILE A 337 3.80 -8.46 22.09
N LEU A 338 4.36 -8.45 20.88
CA LEU A 338 5.41 -9.39 20.50
C LEU A 338 6.73 -9.15 21.26
N GLY A 339 6.98 -7.91 21.71
CA GLY A 339 8.20 -7.54 22.43
C GLY A 339 8.11 -7.55 23.96
N SER A 340 6.90 -7.50 24.54
CA SER A 340 6.71 -7.39 25.99
C SER A 340 6.10 -8.65 26.59
N ARG A 341 6.89 -9.39 27.37
CA ARG A 341 6.45 -10.62 28.06
C ARG A 341 5.23 -10.40 28.97
N GLN A 342 5.11 -9.21 29.58
CA GLN A 342 3.98 -8.87 30.43
C GLN A 342 2.69 -8.73 29.62
N LEU A 343 2.74 -8.11 28.44
CA LEU A 343 1.59 -8.01 27.54
C LEU A 343 1.22 -9.36 26.94
N GLN A 344 2.19 -10.25 26.72
CA GLN A 344 1.93 -11.61 26.27
C GLN A 344 1.21 -12.42 27.35
N HIS A 345 1.66 -12.38 28.60
CA HIS A 345 0.96 -13.00 29.73
C HIS A 345 -0.46 -12.48 29.86
N GLN A 346 -0.63 -11.17 29.71
CA GLN A 346 -1.93 -10.55 29.84
C GLN A 346 -2.85 -10.91 28.66
N LEU A 347 -2.31 -10.97 27.44
CA LEU A 347 -3.04 -11.45 26.27
C LEU A 347 -3.54 -12.88 26.50
N MET A 348 -2.69 -13.76 27.02
CA MET A 348 -3.07 -15.13 27.35
C MET A 348 -4.22 -15.15 28.37
N LEU A 349 -4.04 -14.48 29.52
CA LEU A 349 -4.98 -14.53 30.64
C LEU A 349 -6.32 -13.80 30.43
N THR A 350 -6.37 -12.78 29.57
CA THR A 350 -7.54 -11.86 29.50
C THR A 350 -8.03 -11.57 28.10
N ALA A 351 -7.39 -12.04 27.02
CA ALA A 351 -7.71 -11.51 25.70
C ALA A 351 -9.08 -11.99 25.19
N PRO A 352 -9.99 -11.05 24.85
CA PRO A 352 -11.15 -11.41 24.06
C PRO A 352 -10.68 -11.86 22.67
N ARG A 353 -11.36 -12.86 22.08
CA ARG A 353 -11.04 -13.45 20.75
C ARG A 353 -10.71 -12.39 19.68
N SER A 354 -11.39 -11.25 19.74
CA SER A 354 -11.16 -10.11 18.82
C SER A 354 -9.74 -9.53 18.85
N VAL A 355 -9.00 -9.61 19.96
CA VAL A 355 -7.62 -9.10 20.05
C VAL A 355 -6.64 -10.07 19.41
N ALA A 356 -6.83 -11.38 19.61
CA ALA A 356 -6.04 -12.40 18.93
C ALA A 356 -6.27 -12.36 17.41
N GLU A 357 -7.52 -12.22 16.95
CA GLU A 357 -7.83 -12.05 15.52
C GLU A 357 -7.18 -10.78 14.93
N LYS A 358 -7.14 -9.68 15.69
CA LYS A 358 -6.46 -8.45 15.26
C LYS A 358 -4.94 -8.62 15.20
N LEU A 359 -4.34 -9.27 16.18
CA LEU A 359 -2.91 -9.59 16.16
C LEU A 359 -2.57 -10.49 14.96
N ALA A 360 -3.39 -11.52 14.73
CA ALA A 360 -3.29 -12.41 13.58
C ALA A 360 -3.37 -11.67 12.24
N TYR A 361 -4.34 -10.76 12.11
CA TYR A 361 -4.50 -9.90 10.94
C TYR A 361 -3.29 -8.99 10.76
N TRP A 362 -2.82 -8.35 11.82
CA TRP A 362 -1.66 -7.45 11.79
C TRP A 362 -0.39 -8.19 11.34
N ILE A 363 -0.12 -9.35 11.94
CA ILE A 363 1.00 -10.22 11.56
C ILE A 363 0.94 -10.54 10.07
N ARG A 364 -0.22 -11.02 9.57
CA ARG A 364 -0.42 -11.32 8.15
C ARG A 364 -0.18 -10.11 7.25
N PHE A 365 -0.73 -8.96 7.64
CA PHE A 365 -0.58 -7.73 6.88
C PHE A 365 0.89 -7.31 6.78
N VAL A 366 1.60 -7.24 7.90
CA VAL A 366 3.02 -6.82 7.93
C VAL A 366 3.90 -7.76 7.13
N PHE A 367 3.70 -9.07 7.28
CA PHE A 367 4.46 -10.04 6.50
C PHE A 367 4.16 -9.97 5.00
N SER A 368 2.88 -9.82 4.61
CA SER A 368 2.52 -9.67 3.20
C SER A 368 3.14 -8.42 2.58
N GLU A 369 3.17 -7.30 3.31
CA GLU A 369 3.77 -6.05 2.87
C GLU A 369 5.30 -6.14 2.73
N GLU A 370 6.00 -6.67 3.73
CA GLU A 370 7.48 -6.69 3.70
C GLU A 370 8.03 -7.73 2.72
N LEU A 371 7.27 -8.78 2.38
CA LEU A 371 7.74 -9.83 1.46
C LEU A 371 7.30 -9.63 0.02
N VAL A 372 6.03 -9.30 -0.21
CA VAL A 372 5.51 -9.14 -1.58
C VAL A 372 6.06 -7.86 -2.20
N ASN A 373 6.17 -6.78 -1.42
CA ASN A 373 6.55 -5.48 -1.97
C ASN A 373 8.07 -5.23 -1.95
N ARG A 374 8.86 -6.04 -1.24
CA ARG A 374 10.29 -5.74 -0.97
C ARG A 374 11.23 -6.94 -0.97
N ALA A 375 10.87 -8.04 -1.64
CA ALA A 375 11.70 -9.24 -1.73
C ALA A 375 13.17 -9.01 -2.19
N SER A 376 13.45 -7.88 -2.86
CA SER A 376 14.78 -7.54 -3.39
C SER A 376 15.60 -6.54 -2.54
N ASP A 377 15.09 -6.08 -1.40
CA ASP A 377 15.76 -5.06 -0.56
C ASP A 377 16.46 -5.69 0.66
N VAL A 378 17.78 -5.52 0.77
CA VAL A 378 18.62 -5.99 1.90
C VAL A 378 18.10 -5.49 3.25
N HIS A 379 17.57 -4.26 3.30
CA HIS A 379 16.99 -3.70 4.53
C HIS A 379 15.61 -4.26 4.87
N ALA A 380 14.90 -4.85 3.90
CA ALA A 380 13.67 -5.59 4.15
C ALA A 380 14.00 -6.94 4.79
N SER A 381 15.04 -7.65 4.31
CA SER A 381 15.51 -8.91 4.90
C SER A 381 15.84 -8.79 6.39
N ARG A 382 16.56 -7.73 6.81
CA ARG A 382 16.87 -7.50 8.24
C ARG A 382 15.61 -7.26 9.09
N ARG A 383 14.61 -6.56 8.57
CA ARG A 383 13.38 -6.26 9.31
C ARG A 383 12.46 -7.47 9.40
N VAL A 384 12.34 -8.23 8.31
CA VAL A 384 11.65 -9.52 8.29
C VAL A 384 12.28 -10.47 9.32
N ARG A 385 13.62 -10.51 9.39
CA ARG A 385 14.33 -11.31 10.39
C ARG A 385 13.96 -10.91 11.82
N LEU A 386 14.06 -9.63 12.18
CA LEU A 386 13.72 -9.17 13.53
C LEU A 386 12.26 -9.46 13.89
N LEU A 387 11.34 -9.34 12.93
CA LEU A 387 9.95 -9.68 13.12
C LEU A 387 9.74 -11.18 13.33
N LEU A 388 10.42 -12.03 12.55
CA LEU A 388 10.40 -13.48 12.73
C LEU A 388 10.96 -13.88 14.09
N GLU A 389 12.07 -13.28 14.53
CA GLU A 389 12.65 -13.53 15.86
C GLU A 389 11.67 -13.14 16.98
N ALA A 390 10.96 -12.01 16.84
CA ALA A 390 9.91 -11.62 17.78
C ALA A 390 8.72 -12.61 17.75
N CYS A 391 8.33 -13.09 16.57
CA CYS A 391 7.28 -14.11 16.44
C CYS A 391 7.69 -15.45 17.05
N VAL A 392 8.97 -15.85 16.92
CA VAL A 392 9.51 -17.04 17.58
C VAL A 392 9.48 -16.88 19.09
N SER A 393 9.91 -15.73 19.61
CA SER A 393 9.83 -15.43 21.05
C SER A 393 8.40 -15.54 21.55
N PHE A 394 7.45 -14.96 20.81
CA PHE A 394 6.03 -15.05 21.12
C PHE A 394 5.47 -16.48 21.02
N ALA A 395 5.84 -17.26 20.00
CA ALA A 395 5.41 -18.65 19.87
C ALA A 395 5.97 -19.54 20.98
N ARG A 396 7.24 -19.36 21.37
CA ARG A 396 7.84 -20.04 22.53
C ARG A 396 7.11 -19.70 23.82
N PHE A 397 6.73 -18.44 23.97
CA PHE A 397 5.96 -17.98 25.11
C PHE A 397 4.58 -18.64 25.17
N CYS A 398 3.89 -18.72 24.03
CA CYS A 398 2.57 -19.36 23.94
C CYS A 398 2.65 -20.90 24.01
N GLY A 399 3.84 -21.48 23.77
CA GLY A 399 4.03 -22.92 23.61
C GLY A 399 3.63 -23.46 22.24
N GLU A 400 2.91 -22.67 21.44
CA GLU A 400 2.41 -23.03 20.12
C GLU A 400 2.51 -21.87 19.13
N THR A 401 2.72 -22.19 17.86
CA THR A 401 2.71 -21.20 16.77
C THR A 401 1.28 -20.83 16.39
N HIS A 402 1.00 -19.53 16.39
CA HIS A 402 -0.31 -18.99 16.00
C HIS A 402 -0.69 -19.41 14.54
N PRO A 403 -1.96 -19.79 14.24
CA PRO A 403 -2.37 -20.26 12.89
C PRO A 403 -2.09 -19.27 11.75
N ALA A 404 -2.14 -17.99 12.05
CA ALA A 404 -1.77 -16.94 11.09
C ALA A 404 -0.29 -17.02 10.68
N LEU A 405 0.60 -17.35 11.62
CA LEU A 405 2.02 -17.55 11.35
C LEU A 405 2.27 -18.86 10.59
N THR A 406 1.56 -19.95 10.91
CA THR A 406 1.74 -21.24 10.21
C THR A 406 1.40 -21.14 8.72
N SER A 407 0.24 -20.56 8.40
CA SER A 407 -0.17 -20.30 7.02
C SER A 407 0.79 -19.37 6.27
N PHE A 408 1.38 -18.42 6.99
CA PHE A 408 2.32 -17.47 6.44
C PHE A 408 3.69 -18.12 6.17
N VAL A 409 4.23 -18.89 7.12
CA VAL A 409 5.48 -19.66 6.94
C VAL A 409 5.36 -20.61 5.76
N ALA A 410 4.23 -21.33 5.64
CA ALA A 410 3.96 -22.19 4.48
C ALA A 410 3.94 -21.39 3.17
N SER A 411 3.31 -20.21 3.16
CA SER A 411 3.28 -19.34 1.98
C SER A 411 4.67 -18.82 1.61
N LEU A 412 5.47 -18.43 2.59
CA LEU A 412 6.84 -17.95 2.41
C LEU A 412 7.74 -19.05 1.83
N LEU A 413 7.69 -20.25 2.40
CA LEU A 413 8.44 -21.41 1.94
C LEU A 413 8.09 -21.77 0.49
N ARG A 414 6.81 -21.65 0.09
CA ARG A 414 6.38 -21.89 -1.30
C ARG A 414 6.79 -20.78 -2.27
N MET A 415 6.69 -19.52 -1.85
CA MET A 415 6.95 -18.36 -2.71
C MET A 415 8.42 -18.17 -3.06
N SER A 416 9.32 -18.60 -2.19
CA SER A 416 10.74 -18.29 -2.36
C SER A 416 11.64 -19.49 -2.13
N PRO A 417 11.70 -20.44 -3.09
CA PRO A 417 12.81 -21.38 -3.12
C PRO A 417 14.15 -20.66 -3.36
N ALA A 418 14.15 -19.52 -4.07
CA ALA A 418 15.35 -18.72 -4.37
C ALA A 418 15.85 -17.84 -3.21
N ALA A 419 15.01 -17.38 -2.26
CA ALA A 419 15.51 -16.72 -1.04
C ALA A 419 16.04 -17.71 0.00
N VAL A 420 15.84 -19.00 -0.24
CA VAL A 420 16.36 -20.11 0.56
C VAL A 420 17.49 -20.82 -0.20
N ASP A 421 17.92 -20.33 -1.37
CA ASP A 421 19.01 -20.94 -2.13
C ASP A 421 20.30 -20.95 -1.30
N PRO A 422 20.78 -22.12 -0.87
CA PRO A 422 21.98 -22.28 -0.05
C PRO A 422 23.27 -22.00 -0.84
N LEU A 423 23.14 -21.85 -2.17
CA LEU A 423 24.23 -21.64 -3.13
C LEU A 423 24.49 -20.16 -3.43
N SER A 424 23.61 -19.25 -2.97
CA SER A 424 23.92 -17.83 -2.91
C SER A 424 24.89 -17.62 -1.73
N VAL A 425 26.16 -17.39 -2.03
CA VAL A 425 27.32 -17.18 -1.11
C VAL A 425 27.13 -16.03 -0.09
N SER A 426 25.95 -15.41 -0.03
CA SER A 426 25.59 -14.46 1.02
C SER A 426 25.07 -15.19 2.27
N ASP A 427 25.82 -15.08 3.36
CA ASP A 427 25.46 -15.51 4.73
C ASP A 427 24.03 -15.11 5.16
N GLU A 428 23.41 -14.13 4.50
CA GLU A 428 22.09 -13.59 4.87
C GLU A 428 20.91 -14.53 4.57
N ALA A 429 20.94 -15.35 3.52
CA ALA A 429 19.85 -16.28 3.21
C ALA A 429 19.70 -17.36 4.30
N SER A 430 20.83 -17.84 4.82
CA SER A 430 20.94 -18.73 5.98
C SER A 430 20.31 -18.14 7.25
N THR A 431 20.22 -16.80 7.35
CA THR A 431 19.74 -16.14 8.56
C THR A 431 18.22 -16.11 8.72
N LEU A 432 17.45 -16.21 7.63
CA LEU A 432 15.98 -16.27 7.69
C LEU A 432 15.47 -17.68 7.92
N LEU A 433 16.21 -18.69 7.44
CA LEU A 433 15.82 -20.09 7.58
C LEU A 433 15.71 -20.52 9.04
N ARG A 434 16.64 -20.08 9.90
CA ARG A 434 16.67 -20.49 11.32
C ARG A 434 15.41 -20.06 12.10
N PRO A 435 14.95 -18.78 12.06
CA PRO A 435 13.68 -18.40 12.67
C PRO A 435 12.47 -19.16 12.10
N LEU A 436 12.46 -19.44 10.79
CA LEU A 436 11.36 -20.19 10.16
C LEU A 436 11.31 -21.63 10.66
N LEU A 437 12.44 -22.32 10.69
CA LEU A 437 12.56 -23.66 11.25
C LEU A 437 12.09 -23.71 12.71
N GLN A 438 12.44 -22.70 13.51
CA GLN A 438 11.97 -22.61 14.90
C GLN A 438 10.44 -22.42 15.01
N LEU A 439 9.82 -21.66 14.11
CA LEU A 439 8.35 -21.54 14.07
C LEU A 439 7.68 -22.84 13.62
N ILE A 440 8.30 -23.59 12.71
CA ILE A 440 7.81 -24.90 12.26
C ILE A 440 7.88 -25.91 13.41
N ALA A 441 8.98 -25.94 14.17
CA ALA A 441 9.16 -26.81 15.33
C ALA A 441 8.08 -26.65 16.40
N LEU A 442 7.51 -25.44 16.51
CA LEU A 442 6.46 -25.06 17.46
C LEU A 442 5.05 -25.13 16.85
N SER A 443 4.90 -25.66 15.63
CA SER A 443 3.58 -25.78 14.99
C SER A 443 2.71 -26.82 15.71
N PRO A 444 1.39 -26.56 15.86
CA PRO A 444 0.47 -27.51 16.46
C PRO A 444 0.31 -28.76 15.57
N PRO A 445 -0.13 -29.91 16.12
CA PRO A 445 -0.43 -31.11 15.34
C PRO A 445 -1.43 -30.83 14.21
N GLN A 446 -1.11 -31.32 13.02
CA GLN A 446 -1.92 -31.18 11.81
C GLN A 446 -2.04 -32.54 11.10
N ALA A 447 -2.97 -32.64 10.16
CA ALA A 447 -3.04 -33.81 9.29
C ALA A 447 -1.71 -33.99 8.53
N PHE A 448 -1.31 -35.25 8.32
CA PHE A 448 -0.06 -35.55 7.63
C PHE A 448 -0.02 -34.93 6.22
N GLU A 449 -1.16 -34.93 5.51
CA GLU A 449 -1.28 -34.32 4.18
C GLU A 449 -0.94 -32.83 4.19
N ASP A 450 -1.48 -32.09 5.17
CA ASP A 450 -1.19 -30.67 5.36
C ASP A 450 0.27 -30.45 5.74
N LEU A 451 0.80 -31.24 6.68
CA LEU A 451 2.21 -31.18 7.09
C LEU A 451 3.15 -31.41 5.90
N TYR A 452 2.83 -32.42 5.07
CA TYR A 452 3.61 -32.78 3.90
C TYR A 452 3.56 -31.70 2.82
N ALA A 453 2.36 -31.23 2.48
CA ALA A 453 2.15 -30.21 1.45
C ALA A 453 2.71 -28.83 1.84
N ASN A 454 2.60 -28.45 3.12
CA ASN A 454 2.99 -27.13 3.61
C ASN A 454 4.47 -27.03 3.99
N TYR A 455 5.04 -28.09 4.57
CA TYR A 455 6.37 -28.05 5.17
C TYR A 455 7.31 -29.10 4.58
N LEU A 456 7.01 -30.40 4.71
CA LEU A 456 7.99 -31.45 4.41
C LEU A 456 8.44 -31.47 2.95
N ARG A 457 7.51 -31.29 1.99
CA ARG A 457 7.85 -31.25 0.56
C ARG A 457 8.76 -30.07 0.22
N VAL A 458 8.61 -28.93 0.91
CA VAL A 458 9.47 -27.77 0.68
C VAL A 458 10.81 -27.95 1.39
N LEU A 459 10.81 -28.42 2.63
CA LEU A 459 12.03 -28.71 3.39
C LEU A 459 12.87 -29.80 2.72
N GLY A 460 12.26 -30.79 2.07
CA GLY A 460 12.98 -31.79 1.25
C GLY A 460 13.76 -31.14 0.13
N ARG A 461 13.13 -30.26 -0.66
CA ARG A 461 13.80 -29.51 -1.73
C ARG A 461 14.93 -28.62 -1.20
N VAL A 462 14.71 -27.96 -0.05
CA VAL A 462 15.74 -27.15 0.63
C VAL A 462 16.87 -28.02 1.16
N ALA A 463 16.58 -29.23 1.64
CA ALA A 463 17.58 -30.18 2.08
C ALA A 463 18.40 -30.70 0.90
N ASP A 464 17.77 -31.01 -0.24
CA ASP A 464 18.46 -31.51 -1.45
C ASP A 464 19.49 -30.49 -1.97
N ALA A 465 19.12 -29.20 -1.98
CA ALA A 465 20.02 -28.09 -2.35
C ALA A 465 20.94 -27.61 -1.19
N GLY A 466 20.68 -28.07 0.04
CA GLY A 466 21.24 -27.56 1.29
C GLY A 466 22.65 -28.03 1.63
N SER A 467 23.38 -27.17 2.35
CA SER A 467 24.62 -27.56 3.04
C SER A 467 24.33 -28.61 4.12
N VAL A 468 25.39 -29.30 4.58
CA VAL A 468 25.28 -30.27 5.69
C VAL A 468 24.70 -29.62 6.95
N GLY A 469 25.05 -28.35 7.23
CA GLY A 469 24.49 -27.59 8.36
C GLY A 469 22.99 -27.34 8.22
N THR A 470 22.52 -27.01 7.00
CA THR A 470 21.08 -26.85 6.73
C THR A 470 20.34 -28.17 6.89
N LYS A 471 20.88 -29.28 6.37
CA LYS A 471 20.31 -30.62 6.54
C LYS A 471 20.19 -31.00 8.02
N ALA A 472 21.26 -30.78 8.80
CA ALA A 472 21.25 -31.03 10.24
C ALA A 472 20.21 -30.16 10.99
N ALA A 473 20.09 -28.88 10.64
CA ALA A 473 19.10 -27.98 11.23
C ALA A 473 17.66 -28.40 10.90
N ILE A 474 17.40 -28.88 9.68
CA ILE A 474 16.09 -29.43 9.29
C ILE A 474 15.78 -30.69 10.08
N ILE A 475 16.73 -31.62 10.19
CA ILE A 475 16.55 -32.86 10.98
C ILE A 475 16.27 -32.53 12.45
N ASP A 476 17.02 -31.61 13.05
CA ASP A 476 16.79 -31.18 14.43
C ASP A 476 15.42 -30.53 14.61
N THR A 477 14.99 -29.71 13.64
CA THR A 477 13.65 -29.11 13.62
C THR A 477 12.55 -30.16 13.59
N LEU A 478 12.68 -31.18 12.73
CA LEU A 478 11.74 -32.29 12.65
C LEU A 478 11.73 -33.13 13.93
N ARG A 479 12.89 -33.34 14.55
CA ARG A 479 13.00 -34.00 15.86
C ARG A 479 12.26 -33.22 16.94
N VAL A 480 12.45 -31.91 17.03
CA VAL A 480 11.73 -31.05 18.00
C VAL A 480 10.23 -31.07 17.74
N LEU A 481 9.81 -31.04 16.47
CA LEU A 481 8.41 -31.14 16.08
C LEU A 481 7.78 -32.46 16.53
N VAL A 482 8.40 -33.60 16.21
CA VAL A 482 7.88 -34.92 16.57
C VAL A 482 7.85 -35.11 18.08
N THR A 483 8.88 -34.63 18.79
CA THR A 483 8.91 -34.72 20.26
C THR A 483 7.90 -33.81 20.94
N SER A 484 7.59 -32.63 20.38
CA SER A 484 6.51 -31.78 20.89
C SER A 484 5.14 -32.41 20.63
N TRP A 485 4.94 -33.00 19.45
CA TRP A 485 3.72 -33.69 19.08
C TRP A 485 3.49 -34.98 19.87
N ALA A 486 4.55 -35.71 20.22
CA ALA A 486 4.45 -36.92 21.03
C ALA A 486 3.96 -36.66 22.46
N ARG A 487 4.09 -35.42 22.96
CA ARG A 487 3.58 -35.01 24.28
C ARG A 487 2.09 -34.70 24.27
N VAL A 488 1.47 -34.55 23.10
CA VAL A 488 0.04 -34.26 22.97
C VAL A 488 -0.73 -35.56 23.20
N ASP A 489 -1.73 -35.52 24.10
CA ASP A 489 -2.65 -36.63 24.28
C ASP A 489 -3.63 -36.67 23.10
N TYR A 490 -3.49 -37.68 22.24
CA TYR A 490 -4.35 -37.91 21.06
C TYR A 490 -5.64 -38.66 21.39
N ARG A 491 -5.88 -39.01 22.66
CA ARG A 491 -7.13 -39.66 23.03
C ARG A 491 -8.28 -38.71 22.73
N PRO A 492 -9.29 -39.13 21.94
CA PRO A 492 -10.48 -38.31 21.74
C PRO A 492 -11.09 -38.07 23.12
N ALA A 493 -11.22 -36.81 23.52
CA ALA A 493 -11.82 -36.44 24.80
C ALA A 493 -13.21 -37.07 24.87
N ARG A 494 -13.33 -38.20 25.57
CA ARG A 494 -14.51 -39.07 25.45
C ARG A 494 -15.78 -38.40 25.96
N ASP A 495 -15.69 -37.41 26.84
CA ASP A 495 -16.87 -36.73 27.38
C ASP A 495 -16.52 -35.30 27.81
N VAL A 496 -16.47 -34.32 26.89
CA VAL A 496 -16.80 -32.94 27.25
C VAL A 496 -17.34 -32.20 26.02
N SER A 497 -18.63 -31.87 26.05
CA SER A 497 -19.31 -30.90 25.18
C SER A 497 -18.74 -29.46 25.26
N SER A 498 -17.52 -29.28 25.78
CA SER A 498 -16.83 -28.00 25.99
C SER A 498 -15.41 -27.93 25.39
N ALA A 499 -14.88 -28.99 24.78
CA ALA A 499 -13.46 -29.06 24.39
C ALA A 499 -13.14 -28.64 22.92
N LYS A 500 -14.00 -27.86 22.25
CA LYS A 500 -13.58 -27.11 21.04
C LYS A 500 -12.89 -25.82 21.48
N GLY A 501 -11.63 -25.91 21.92
CA GLY A 501 -10.93 -24.69 22.32
C GLY A 501 -9.58 -24.84 23.00
N ARG A 502 -8.63 -25.62 22.47
CA ARG A 502 -7.22 -25.43 22.88
C ARG A 502 -6.56 -24.18 22.25
N PHE A 503 -7.22 -23.56 21.26
CA PHE A 503 -7.04 -22.15 20.89
C PHE A 503 -8.19 -21.28 21.44
N VAL A 504 -8.52 -21.44 22.72
CA VAL A 504 -9.16 -20.36 23.48
C VAL A 504 -8.19 -20.06 24.60
N LEU A 505 -7.40 -19.01 24.35
CA LEU A 505 -6.46 -18.33 25.23
C LEU A 505 -6.69 -18.67 26.71
N ASN A 506 -5.75 -19.40 27.28
CA ASN A 506 -5.63 -19.60 28.72
C ASN A 506 -4.97 -18.38 29.34
#